data_AF-A0A2H6AC58-F1
#
_entry.id   AF-A0A2H6AC58-F1
#
_cell.length_a   1.000
_cell.length_b   1.000
_cell.length_c   1.000
_cell.angle_alpha   90.00
_cell.angle_beta   90.00
_cell.angle_gamma   90.00
#
_symmetry.space_group_name_H-M   'P 1'
#
loop_
_entity.id
_entity.type
_entity.pdbx_description
1 polymer ?
#
loop_
_entity_poly.entity_id
_entity_poly.type
_entity_poly.pdbx_seq_one_letter_code
_entity_poly.pdbx_strand_id
1 'polypeptide(L)'
;MAQSRRWRVGDRVLAPWEPDFLYPGTVAYVGRRGVVIEYDDGDEGYVPDSTLRPLRVEVGSQVQIRRDPEVNRYYWGEVLAVSQEQVVVRYTEDDLEETVPIGRIRIPRVLLRLPREQEEELAALWKPGDRVLAPWEPHFLYPGTIRQIESGIALIDYDDGDVGPVSLAELTPLHLEAGMRVQARRDRFEKLYEPATLTAVEGDSVTVRYDSDETDDTLDIAYIRLPREQAM
;
A
#
# COMPACT_ATOMS: atom_id res chain seq x y z
N MET A 1 5.37 -27.70 -8.52
CA MET A 1 4.53 -27.91 -7.32
C MET A 1 5.37 -27.61 -6.09
N ALA A 2 5.27 -26.42 -5.51
CA ALA A 2 6.02 -26.06 -4.31
C ALA A 2 5.30 -26.66 -3.07
N GLN A 3 6.04 -27.39 -2.24
CA GLN A 3 5.53 -27.89 -0.96
C GLN A 3 5.09 -26.71 -0.08
N SER A 4 3.80 -26.65 0.24
CA SER A 4 3.23 -25.73 1.23
C SER A 4 3.81 -26.04 2.61
N ARG A 5 4.76 -25.22 3.07
CA ARG A 5 5.27 -25.27 4.44
C ARG A 5 4.11 -25.02 5.41
N ARG A 6 3.85 -25.98 6.30
CA ARG A 6 2.83 -25.86 7.34
C ARG A 6 3.41 -25.07 8.53
N TRP A 7 2.71 -24.04 8.98
CA TRP A 7 3.10 -23.24 10.15
C TRP A 7 3.13 -24.09 11.42
N ARG A 8 4.06 -23.77 12.32
CA ARG A 8 4.22 -24.40 13.64
C ARG A 8 4.18 -23.35 14.74
N VAL A 9 3.72 -23.76 15.92
CA VAL A 9 3.81 -22.91 17.12
C VAL A 9 5.26 -22.49 17.34
N GLY A 10 5.47 -21.20 17.59
CA GLY A 10 6.79 -20.56 17.71
C GLY A 10 7.41 -20.07 16.40
N ASP A 11 6.81 -20.35 15.23
CA ASP A 11 7.28 -19.73 13.97
C ASP A 11 7.04 -18.20 14.02
N ARG A 12 8.07 -17.42 13.67
CA ARG A 12 7.97 -15.96 13.49
C ARG A 12 7.35 -15.64 12.14
N VAL A 13 6.33 -14.80 12.14
CA VAL A 13 5.51 -14.50 10.96
C VAL A 13 5.23 -13.00 10.84
N LEU A 14 4.84 -12.60 9.64
CA LEU A 14 4.09 -11.39 9.38
C LEU A 14 2.61 -11.79 9.20
N ALA A 15 1.72 -11.17 9.96
CA ALA A 15 0.30 -11.48 10.00
C ALA A 15 -0.56 -10.22 9.88
N PRO A 16 -1.72 -10.27 9.21
CA PRO A 16 -2.58 -9.10 9.08
C PRO A 16 -3.27 -8.82 10.42
N TRP A 17 -3.35 -7.54 10.79
CA TRP A 17 -4.27 -7.08 11.84
C TRP A 17 -5.35 -6.19 11.23
N GLU A 18 -4.93 -5.33 10.30
CA GLU A 18 -5.79 -4.52 9.45
C GLU A 18 -5.65 -4.94 7.97
N PRO A 19 -6.56 -4.50 7.07
CA PRO A 19 -6.61 -4.97 5.70
C PRO A 19 -5.31 -4.77 4.92
N ASP A 20 -4.59 -3.69 5.18
CA ASP A 20 -3.50 -3.20 4.33
C ASP A 20 -2.10 -3.48 4.87
N PHE A 21 -1.96 -3.95 6.11
CA PHE A 21 -0.66 -4.09 6.76
C PHE A 21 -0.48 -5.46 7.40
N LEU A 22 0.76 -5.97 7.35
CA LEU A 22 1.20 -7.08 8.17
C LEU A 22 2.09 -6.61 9.30
N TYR A 23 1.93 -7.30 10.42
CA TYR A 23 2.59 -7.04 11.68
C TYR A 23 3.42 -8.27 12.07
N PRO A 24 4.63 -8.07 12.60
CA PRO A 24 5.41 -9.14 13.19
C PRO A 24 4.68 -9.78 14.37
N GLY A 25 4.78 -11.10 14.44
CA GLY A 25 4.21 -11.89 15.52
C GLY A 25 4.72 -13.32 15.54
N THR A 26 4.29 -14.06 16.54
CA THR A 26 4.61 -15.46 16.76
C THR A 26 3.36 -16.30 16.65
N VAL A 27 3.44 -17.44 15.95
CA VAL A 27 2.33 -18.41 15.94
C VAL A 27 2.17 -18.99 17.34
N ALA A 28 1.10 -18.62 18.04
CA ALA A 28 0.78 -19.12 19.38
C ALA A 28 -0.01 -20.45 19.31
N TYR A 29 -0.86 -20.62 18.29
CA TYR A 29 -1.66 -21.83 18.11
C TYR A 29 -1.94 -22.14 16.64
N VAL A 30 -1.96 -23.43 16.28
CA VAL A 30 -2.27 -23.91 14.92
C VAL A 30 -3.58 -24.70 14.93
N GLY A 31 -4.63 -24.12 14.36
CA GLY A 31 -5.94 -24.74 14.19
C GLY A 31 -6.11 -25.42 12.82
N ARG A 32 -7.33 -25.91 12.54
CA ARG A 32 -7.63 -26.58 11.26
C ARG A 32 -7.84 -25.63 10.08
N ARG A 33 -8.23 -24.37 10.34
CA ARG A 33 -8.61 -23.37 9.33
C ARG A 33 -7.89 -22.03 9.46
N GLY A 34 -6.89 -21.97 10.34
CA GLY A 34 -6.20 -20.74 10.68
C GLY A 34 -5.32 -20.93 11.90
N VAL A 35 -4.66 -19.84 12.28
CA VAL A 35 -3.68 -19.78 13.36
C VAL A 35 -4.03 -18.63 14.31
N VAL A 36 -3.65 -18.76 15.57
CA VAL A 36 -3.62 -17.63 16.50
C VAL A 36 -2.20 -17.08 16.49
N ILE A 37 -2.10 -15.77 16.31
CA ILE A 37 -0.86 -15.01 16.35
C ILE A 37 -0.84 -14.19 17.63
N GLU A 38 0.27 -14.27 18.35
CA GLU A 38 0.65 -13.31 19.38
C GLU A 38 1.55 -12.27 18.70
N TYR A 39 1.02 -11.06 18.51
CA TYR A 39 1.73 -9.95 17.87
C TYR A 39 2.77 -9.38 18.83
N ASP A 40 3.82 -8.77 18.28
CA ASP A 40 4.95 -8.29 19.08
C ASP A 40 4.62 -7.11 20.01
N ASP A 41 3.50 -6.43 19.76
CA ASP A 41 2.96 -5.40 20.64
C ASP A 41 2.14 -5.97 21.81
N GLY A 42 1.96 -7.29 21.86
CA GLY A 42 1.25 -8.01 22.91
C GLY A 42 -0.21 -8.33 22.60
N ASP A 43 -0.72 -7.90 21.45
CA ASP A 43 -2.08 -8.26 21.01
C ASP A 43 -2.13 -9.71 20.49
N GLU A 44 -3.33 -10.28 20.46
CA GLU A 44 -3.57 -11.62 19.91
C GLU A 44 -4.67 -11.59 18.85
N GLY A 45 -4.48 -12.34 17.76
CA GLY A 45 -5.46 -12.41 16.66
C GLY A 45 -5.54 -13.77 15.98
N TYR A 46 -6.74 -14.15 15.58
CA TYR A 46 -6.98 -15.34 14.75
C TYR A 46 -7.01 -14.98 13.28
N VAL A 47 -6.13 -15.56 12.47
CA VAL A 47 -6.03 -15.28 11.03
C VAL A 47 -5.97 -16.59 10.20
N PRO A 48 -6.43 -16.57 8.94
CA PRO A 48 -6.23 -17.70 8.04
C PRO A 48 -4.73 -17.99 7.85
N ASP A 49 -4.35 -19.26 7.72
CA ASP A 49 -2.96 -19.66 7.50
C ASP A 49 -2.39 -19.14 6.17
N SER A 50 -3.25 -18.99 5.17
CA SER A 50 -2.94 -18.44 3.84
C SER A 50 -2.56 -16.96 3.84
N THR A 51 -2.92 -16.21 4.89
CA THR A 51 -2.58 -14.78 5.00
C THR A 51 -1.24 -14.54 5.68
N LEU A 52 -0.66 -15.55 6.32
CA LEU A 52 0.65 -15.43 6.95
C LEU A 52 1.78 -15.37 5.91
N ARG A 53 2.85 -14.68 6.28
CA ARG A 53 4.15 -14.75 5.59
C ARG A 53 5.25 -15.04 6.61
N PRO A 54 6.37 -15.67 6.21
CA PRO A 54 7.51 -15.79 7.11
C PRO A 54 7.99 -14.39 7.48
N LEU A 55 8.38 -14.17 8.75
CA LEU A 55 9.01 -12.90 9.11
C LEU A 55 10.37 -12.81 8.40
N ARG A 56 10.39 -12.02 7.32
CA ARG A 56 11.58 -11.72 6.53
C ARG A 56 11.53 -10.25 6.16
N VAL A 57 12.48 -9.51 6.70
CA VAL A 57 12.74 -8.12 6.36
C VAL A 57 14.12 -8.08 5.72
N GLU A 58 14.22 -7.37 4.60
CA GLU A 58 15.48 -7.26 3.84
C GLU A 58 15.96 -5.81 3.85
N VAL A 59 17.27 -5.62 3.71
CA VAL A 59 17.85 -4.29 3.48
C VAL A 59 17.25 -3.71 2.17
N GLY A 60 16.93 -2.42 2.18
CA GLY A 60 16.21 -1.70 1.14
C GLY A 60 14.68 -1.82 1.23
N SER A 61 14.13 -2.63 2.15
CA SER A 61 12.67 -2.74 2.29
C SER A 61 12.08 -1.43 2.79
N GLN A 62 10.99 -0.97 2.16
CA GLN A 62 10.16 0.11 2.69
C GLN A 62 9.22 -0.45 3.76
N VAL A 63 9.18 0.19 4.92
CA VAL A 63 8.33 -0.21 6.05
C VAL A 63 7.72 1.02 6.71
N GLN A 64 6.68 0.81 7.50
CA GLN A 64 6.15 1.83 8.40
C GLN A 64 6.56 1.52 9.83
N ILE A 65 7.10 2.50 10.52
CA ILE A 65 7.69 2.34 11.85
C ILE A 65 6.91 3.15 12.87
N ARG A 66 6.54 2.51 13.98
CA ARG A 66 6.00 3.17 15.16
C ARG A 66 7.16 3.68 16.03
N ARG A 67 7.49 4.97 15.92
CA ARG A 67 8.57 5.60 16.72
C ARG A 67 8.26 5.53 18.22
N ASP A 68 7.05 5.95 18.58
CA ASP A 68 6.58 5.99 19.97
C ASP A 68 5.49 4.91 20.18
N PRO A 69 5.72 3.92 21.04
CA PRO A 69 4.73 2.88 21.32
C PRO A 69 3.47 3.41 22.02
N GLU A 70 3.49 4.57 22.67
CA GLU A 70 2.30 5.16 23.30
C GLU A 70 1.43 5.90 22.29
N VAL A 71 1.98 6.25 21.13
CA VAL A 71 1.27 6.97 20.07
C VAL A 71 0.96 6.01 18.92
N ASN A 72 -0.32 5.91 18.52
CA ASN A 72 -0.70 5.16 17.34
C ASN A 72 -0.41 5.95 16.05
N ARG A 73 0.89 6.18 15.78
CA ARG A 73 1.38 6.87 14.59
C ARG A 73 2.59 6.16 14.03
N TYR A 74 2.54 5.96 12.71
CA TYR A 74 3.59 5.32 11.95
C TYR A 74 4.23 6.32 10.99
N TYR A 75 5.51 6.09 10.71
CA TYR A 75 6.36 6.91 9.87
C TYR A 75 7.00 6.02 8.82
N TRP A 76 7.15 6.52 7.59
CA TRP A 76 7.79 5.75 6.53
C TRP A 76 9.30 5.70 6.71
N GLY A 77 9.90 4.57 6.35
CA GLY A 77 11.35 4.46 6.30
C GLY A 77 11.85 3.26 5.51
N GLU A 78 13.11 3.36 5.11
CA GLU A 78 13.87 2.32 4.42
C GLU A 78 14.73 1.55 5.43
N VAL A 79 14.71 0.22 5.35
CA VAL A 79 15.56 -0.64 6.17
C VAL A 79 17.00 -0.61 5.65
N LEU A 80 17.94 -0.08 6.43
CA LEU A 80 19.37 -0.03 6.09
C LEU A 80 20.15 -1.27 6.56
N ALA A 81 19.73 -1.88 7.66
CA ALA A 81 20.35 -3.07 8.20
C ALA A 81 19.34 -3.91 8.99
N VAL A 82 19.54 -5.22 9.01
CA VAL A 82 18.67 -6.18 9.70
C VAL A 82 19.50 -7.02 10.65
N SER A 83 19.05 -7.10 11.90
CA SER A 83 19.50 -8.07 12.90
C SER A 83 18.32 -8.98 13.29
N GLN A 84 18.51 -9.94 14.20
CA GLN A 84 17.44 -10.89 14.54
C GLN A 84 16.16 -10.23 15.07
N GLU A 85 16.29 -9.22 15.94
CA GLU A 85 15.14 -8.58 16.62
C GLU A 85 15.06 -7.06 16.38
N GLN A 86 16.00 -6.50 15.62
CA GLN A 86 16.07 -5.05 15.37
C GLN A 86 16.40 -4.77 13.91
N VAL A 87 15.91 -3.64 13.43
CA VAL A 87 16.25 -3.07 12.13
C VAL A 87 16.81 -1.67 12.31
N VAL A 88 17.80 -1.31 11.49
CA VAL A 88 18.21 0.08 11.31
C VAL A 88 17.37 0.63 10.17
N VAL A 89 16.67 1.73 10.40
CA VAL A 89 15.82 2.38 9.41
C VAL A 89 16.29 3.81 9.17
N ARG A 90 16.13 4.29 7.94
CA ARG A 90 16.18 5.73 7.61
C ARG A 90 14.78 6.21 7.32
N TYR A 91 14.32 7.22 8.04
CA TYR A 91 12.98 7.77 7.84
C TYR A 91 12.91 8.67 6.62
N THR A 92 11.82 8.59 5.88
CA THR A 92 11.62 9.37 4.66
C THR A 92 11.38 10.86 4.93
N GLU A 93 10.81 11.21 6.10
CA GLU A 93 10.39 12.59 6.37
C GLU A 93 11.52 13.51 6.83
N ASP A 94 12.50 12.98 7.56
CA ASP A 94 13.55 13.75 8.21
C ASP A 94 14.97 13.17 8.00
N ASP A 95 15.10 12.12 7.18
CA ASP A 95 16.35 11.40 6.89
C ASP A 95 17.08 10.87 8.15
N LEU A 96 16.41 10.86 9.31
CA LEU A 96 17.00 10.35 10.54
C LEU A 96 17.17 8.84 10.45
N GLU A 97 18.30 8.36 10.96
CA GLU A 97 18.57 6.93 11.09
C GLU A 97 18.36 6.49 12.54
N GLU A 98 17.62 5.40 12.73
CA GLU A 98 17.30 4.88 14.05
C GLU A 98 17.34 3.34 14.04
N THR A 99 17.77 2.75 15.15
CA THR A 99 17.63 1.31 15.39
C THR A 99 16.36 1.07 16.18
N VAL A 100 15.42 0.32 15.60
CA VAL A 100 14.13 0.02 16.22
C VAL A 100 13.89 -1.50 16.32
N PRO A 101 13.15 -1.98 17.33
CA PRO A 101 12.72 -3.37 17.38
C PRO A 101 11.87 -3.72 16.17
N ILE A 102 12.01 -4.95 15.67
CA ILE A 102 11.22 -5.42 14.52
C ILE A 102 9.72 -5.36 14.84
N GLY A 103 9.29 -5.63 16.07
CA GLY A 103 7.89 -5.50 16.48
C GLY A 103 7.28 -4.11 16.34
N ARG A 104 8.09 -3.06 16.11
CA ARG A 104 7.59 -1.70 15.84
C ARG A 104 7.34 -1.42 14.36
N ILE A 105 7.71 -2.33 13.47
CA ILE A 105 7.44 -2.17 12.05
C ILE A 105 6.08 -2.78 11.70
N ARG A 106 5.42 -2.19 10.72
CA ARG A 106 4.39 -2.85 9.93
C ARG A 106 4.80 -2.76 8.46
N ILE A 107 4.51 -3.82 7.72
CA ILE A 107 4.82 -3.91 6.31
C ILE A 107 3.51 -3.80 5.56
N PRO A 108 3.32 -2.76 4.74
CA PRO A 108 2.18 -2.72 3.84
C PRO A 108 2.10 -4.03 3.05
N ARG A 109 0.94 -4.68 3.02
CA ARG A 109 0.74 -5.97 2.33
C ARG A 109 1.10 -5.90 0.86
N VAL A 110 0.87 -4.73 0.28
CA VAL A 110 1.33 -4.32 -1.04
C VAL A 110 2.84 -4.58 -1.23
N LEU A 111 3.68 -4.30 -0.23
CA LEU A 111 5.13 -4.46 -0.33
C LEU A 111 5.63 -5.90 -0.16
N LEU A 112 4.74 -6.88 0.08
CA LEU A 112 5.15 -8.28 0.18
C LEU A 112 5.44 -8.80 -1.22
N ARG A 113 6.71 -9.11 -1.46
CA ARG A 113 7.17 -9.66 -2.72
C ARG A 113 6.39 -10.91 -3.10
N LEU A 114 5.88 -10.89 -4.32
CA LEU A 114 5.40 -12.07 -5.01
C LEU A 114 6.57 -13.02 -5.28
N PRO A 115 6.31 -14.31 -5.55
CA PRO A 115 7.33 -15.18 -6.13
C PRO A 115 7.97 -14.52 -7.35
N ARG A 116 9.31 -14.64 -7.49
CA ARG A 116 10.10 -13.97 -8.53
C ARG A 116 9.54 -14.10 -9.95
N GLU A 117 8.99 -15.27 -10.30
CA GLU A 117 8.39 -15.50 -11.62
C GLU A 117 7.18 -14.57 -11.87
N GLN A 118 6.30 -14.40 -10.87
CA GLN A 118 5.15 -13.49 -10.95
C GLN A 118 5.58 -12.01 -10.90
N GLU A 119 6.66 -11.72 -10.18
CA GLU A 119 7.26 -10.39 -10.16
C GLU A 119 7.80 -10.00 -11.54
N GLU A 120 8.51 -10.91 -12.22
CA GLU A 120 9.02 -10.70 -13.58
C GLU A 120 7.87 -10.54 -14.60
N GLU A 121 6.79 -11.30 -14.45
CA GLU A 121 5.57 -11.14 -15.28
C GLU A 121 4.88 -9.79 -15.07
N LEU A 122 4.69 -9.36 -13.82
CA LEU A 122 4.09 -8.06 -13.51
C LEU A 122 5.00 -6.90 -13.90
N ALA A 123 6.31 -7.02 -13.66
CA ALA A 123 7.29 -6.03 -14.10
C ALA A 123 7.33 -5.90 -15.63
N ALA A 124 6.98 -6.94 -16.39
CA ALA A 124 6.86 -6.85 -17.83
C ALA A 124 5.63 -6.06 -18.30
N LEU A 125 4.61 -5.87 -17.44
CA LEU A 125 3.40 -5.08 -17.78
C LEU A 125 3.63 -3.58 -17.63
N TRP A 126 4.61 -3.18 -16.83
CA TRP A 126 4.79 -1.80 -16.38
C TRP A 126 6.18 -1.29 -16.74
N LYS A 127 6.30 -0.03 -17.13
CA LYS A 127 7.59 0.65 -17.31
C LYS A 127 7.55 2.06 -16.73
N PRO A 128 8.72 2.62 -16.35
CA PRO A 128 8.83 4.04 -16.04
C PRO A 128 8.20 4.91 -17.14
N GLY A 129 7.42 5.90 -16.73
CA GLY A 129 6.62 6.77 -17.59
C GLY A 129 5.19 6.30 -17.87
N ASP A 130 4.82 5.07 -17.51
CA ASP A 130 3.43 4.63 -17.63
C ASP A 130 2.51 5.41 -16.68
N ARG A 131 1.32 5.75 -17.17
CA ARG A 131 0.26 6.41 -16.41
C ARG A 131 -0.61 5.36 -15.72
N VAL A 132 -0.80 5.53 -14.43
CA VAL A 132 -1.47 4.55 -13.59
C VAL A 132 -2.45 5.20 -12.61
N LEU A 133 -3.39 4.40 -12.16
CA LEU A 133 -4.11 4.60 -10.92
C LEU A 133 -3.42 3.77 -9.84
N ALA A 134 -3.05 4.41 -8.74
CA ALA A 134 -2.28 3.81 -7.66
C ALA A 134 -2.86 4.18 -6.28
N PRO A 135 -2.86 3.26 -5.30
CA PRO A 135 -3.37 3.54 -3.96
C PRO A 135 -2.40 4.42 -3.16
N TRP A 136 -2.95 5.49 -2.58
CA TRP A 136 -2.31 6.23 -1.49
C TRP A 136 -2.96 5.95 -0.13
N GLU A 137 -4.24 5.60 -0.15
CA GLU A 137 -5.04 5.21 1.01
C GLU A 137 -5.93 4.00 0.65
N PRO A 138 -6.43 3.23 1.63
CA PRO A 138 -6.97 1.89 1.40
C PRO A 138 -8.09 1.79 0.36
N HIS A 139 -8.95 2.81 0.32
CA HIS A 139 -10.21 2.78 -0.43
C HIS A 139 -10.14 3.54 -1.76
N PHE A 140 -9.05 4.26 -2.04
CA PHE A 140 -9.00 5.16 -3.18
C PHE A 140 -7.71 4.99 -3.99
N LEU A 141 -7.88 5.08 -5.31
CA LEU A 141 -6.79 5.15 -6.27
C LEU A 141 -6.66 6.58 -6.79
N TYR A 142 -5.42 6.99 -6.97
CA TYR A 142 -5.01 8.31 -7.40
C TYR A 142 -4.24 8.21 -8.71
N PRO A 143 -4.42 9.18 -9.62
CA PRO A 143 -3.67 9.23 -10.86
C PRO A 143 -2.20 9.59 -10.58
N GLY A 144 -1.31 8.93 -11.30
CA GLY A 144 0.11 9.16 -11.19
C GLY A 144 0.91 8.52 -12.31
N THR A 145 2.22 8.72 -12.24
CA THR A 145 3.18 8.20 -13.22
C THR A 145 4.20 7.32 -12.52
N ILE A 146 4.51 6.16 -13.10
CA ILE A 146 5.59 5.32 -12.61
C ILE A 146 6.92 6.06 -12.81
N ARG A 147 7.60 6.44 -11.73
CA ARG A 147 8.95 7.04 -11.79
C ARG A 147 10.02 5.98 -12.02
N GLN A 148 9.99 4.92 -11.23
CA GLN A 148 10.94 3.80 -11.30
C GLN A 148 10.30 2.51 -10.78
N ILE A 149 10.84 1.37 -11.18
CA ILE A 149 10.41 0.04 -10.72
C ILE A 149 11.61 -0.69 -10.17
N GLU A 150 11.53 -1.15 -8.92
CA GLU A 150 12.54 -1.96 -8.27
C GLU A 150 11.89 -3.04 -7.42
N SER A 151 12.33 -4.29 -7.60
CA SER A 151 11.92 -5.43 -6.77
C SER A 151 10.40 -5.61 -6.60
N GLY A 152 9.63 -5.45 -7.69
CA GLY A 152 8.18 -5.58 -7.69
C GLY A 152 7.42 -4.37 -7.13
N ILE A 153 8.13 -3.29 -6.82
CA ILE A 153 7.59 -2.02 -6.32
C ILE A 153 7.83 -0.92 -7.34
N ALA A 154 6.79 -0.16 -7.66
CA ALA A 154 6.88 1.10 -8.39
C ALA A 154 6.91 2.27 -7.42
N LEU A 155 7.85 3.21 -7.62
CA LEU A 155 7.75 4.53 -7.02
C LEU A 155 6.86 5.39 -7.92
N ILE A 156 5.77 5.92 -7.38
CA ILE A 156 4.76 6.67 -8.13
C ILE A 156 4.92 8.16 -7.85
N ASP A 157 4.95 8.95 -8.93
CA ASP A 157 4.74 10.40 -8.91
C ASP A 157 3.26 10.67 -9.08
N TYR A 158 2.57 10.97 -7.97
CA TYR A 158 1.16 11.32 -8.00
C TYR A 158 0.98 12.71 -8.60
N ASP A 159 -0.10 12.92 -9.35
CA ASP A 159 -0.32 14.17 -10.08
C ASP A 159 -0.61 15.36 -9.15
N ASP A 160 -0.97 15.09 -7.90
CA ASP A 160 -1.12 16.10 -6.88
C ASP A 160 0.21 16.52 -6.23
N GLY A 161 1.33 15.92 -6.65
CA GLY A 161 2.70 16.28 -6.27
C GLY A 161 3.32 15.36 -5.21
N ASP A 162 2.54 14.44 -4.64
CA ASP A 162 3.06 13.46 -3.69
C ASP A 162 3.84 12.35 -4.40
N VAL A 163 4.68 11.63 -3.63
CA VAL A 163 5.49 10.52 -4.13
C VAL A 163 5.40 9.35 -3.17
N GLY A 164 5.18 8.13 -3.67
CA GLY A 164 5.07 6.95 -2.80
C GLY A 164 5.34 5.60 -3.47
N PRO A 165 5.84 4.61 -2.71
CA PRO A 165 6.02 3.26 -3.21
C PRO A 165 4.70 2.47 -3.25
N VAL A 166 4.47 1.73 -4.34
CA VAL A 166 3.28 0.91 -4.59
C VAL A 166 3.66 -0.40 -5.27
N SER A 167 3.00 -1.51 -4.95
CA SER A 167 3.24 -2.79 -5.63
C SER A 167 2.75 -2.74 -7.06
N LEU A 168 3.50 -3.37 -7.96
CA LEU A 168 3.04 -3.58 -9.33
C LEU A 168 1.70 -4.32 -9.42
N ALA A 169 1.36 -5.13 -8.40
CA ALA A 169 0.08 -5.85 -8.34
C ALA A 169 -1.12 -4.96 -7.97
N GLU A 170 -0.89 -3.75 -7.46
CA GLU A 170 -1.93 -2.79 -7.08
C GLU A 170 -2.07 -1.64 -8.08
N LEU A 171 -1.20 -1.58 -9.08
CA LEU A 171 -1.32 -0.63 -10.16
C LEU A 171 -2.46 -1.03 -11.08
N THR A 172 -3.25 -0.04 -11.46
CA THR A 172 -4.26 -0.17 -12.52
C THR A 172 -3.87 0.79 -13.65
N PRO A 173 -4.08 0.44 -14.93
CA PRO A 173 -3.86 1.40 -16.00
C PRO A 173 -4.72 2.65 -15.77
N LEU A 174 -4.17 3.83 -16.06
CA LEU A 174 -4.97 5.05 -16.02
C LEU A 174 -5.96 5.05 -17.19
N HIS A 175 -7.16 4.56 -16.92
CA HIS A 175 -8.25 4.48 -17.89
C HIS A 175 -9.49 5.14 -17.30
N LEU A 176 -9.87 6.28 -17.87
CA LEU A 176 -11.04 7.06 -17.44
C LEU A 176 -12.05 7.15 -18.57
N GLU A 177 -13.32 6.93 -18.24
CA GLU A 177 -14.43 7.04 -19.17
C GLU A 177 -15.59 7.83 -18.57
N ALA A 178 -16.35 8.50 -19.42
CA ALA A 178 -17.60 9.13 -19.00
C ALA A 178 -18.56 8.08 -18.42
N GLY A 179 -19.26 8.44 -17.35
CA GLY A 179 -20.12 7.57 -16.55
C GLY A 179 -19.42 6.93 -15.36
N MET A 180 -18.09 6.94 -15.30
CA MET A 180 -17.36 6.46 -14.12
C MET A 180 -17.64 7.32 -12.89
N ARG A 181 -17.68 6.66 -11.73
CA ARG A 181 -17.92 7.29 -10.44
C ARG A 181 -16.58 7.66 -9.82
N VAL A 182 -16.46 8.91 -9.39
CA VAL A 182 -15.24 9.44 -8.80
C VAL A 182 -15.58 10.17 -7.51
N GLN A 183 -14.55 10.56 -6.78
CA GLN A 183 -14.68 11.71 -5.90
C GLN A 183 -13.76 12.81 -6.41
N ALA A 184 -14.28 14.03 -6.50
CA ALA A 184 -13.57 15.19 -6.99
C ALA A 184 -13.48 16.25 -5.90
N ARG A 185 -12.36 16.97 -5.85
CA ARG A 185 -12.24 18.18 -5.03
C ARG A 185 -12.37 19.41 -5.93
N ARG A 186 -13.04 20.44 -5.44
CA ARG A 186 -13.17 21.73 -6.15
C ARG A 186 -11.95 22.63 -5.94
N ASP A 187 -11.34 22.55 -4.76
CA ASP A 187 -10.13 23.28 -4.39
C ASP A 187 -9.02 22.29 -3.99
N ARG A 188 -7.81 22.48 -4.50
CA ARG A 188 -6.65 21.63 -4.20
C ARG A 188 -6.19 21.76 -2.76
N PHE A 189 -6.40 22.92 -2.13
CA PHE A 189 -5.99 23.21 -0.76
C PHE A 189 -7.00 22.71 0.27
N GLU A 190 -8.23 22.41 -0.17
CA GLU A 190 -9.24 21.79 0.67
C GLU A 190 -9.13 20.26 0.58
N LYS A 191 -9.05 19.59 1.73
CA LYS A 191 -9.02 18.12 1.82
C LYS A 191 -10.43 17.53 1.76
N LEU A 192 -11.31 18.09 0.93
CA LEU A 192 -12.70 17.68 0.79
C LEU A 192 -12.93 17.15 -0.62
N TYR A 193 -13.20 15.86 -0.70
CA TYR A 193 -13.61 15.18 -1.92
C TYR A 193 -15.10 14.90 -1.88
N GLU A 194 -15.81 15.34 -2.90
CA GLU A 194 -17.24 15.13 -3.05
C GLU A 194 -17.52 14.03 -4.08
N PRO A 195 -18.51 13.15 -3.85
CA PRO A 195 -18.96 12.19 -4.85
C PRO A 195 -19.40 12.87 -6.14
N ALA A 196 -18.93 12.37 -7.27
CA ALA A 196 -19.24 12.90 -8.57
C ALA A 196 -19.25 11.81 -9.65
N THR A 197 -19.75 12.15 -10.83
CA THR A 197 -19.72 11.30 -12.03
C THR A 197 -18.92 11.99 -13.13
N LEU A 198 -18.00 11.29 -13.77
CA LEU A 198 -17.31 11.81 -14.97
C LEU A 198 -18.31 11.99 -16.11
N THR A 199 -18.38 13.17 -16.69
CA THR A 199 -19.23 13.48 -17.86
C THR A 199 -18.42 13.63 -19.14
N ALA A 200 -17.14 13.99 -19.04
CA ALA A 200 -16.21 14.04 -20.16
C ALA A 200 -14.76 13.80 -19.68
N VAL A 201 -13.93 13.25 -20.57
CA VAL A 201 -12.49 13.01 -20.34
C VAL A 201 -11.74 13.46 -21.60
N GLU A 202 -10.85 14.45 -21.46
CA GLU A 202 -10.07 15.06 -22.54
C GLU A 202 -8.60 15.20 -22.10
N GLY A 203 -7.80 14.14 -22.34
CA GLY A 203 -6.42 14.09 -21.86
C GLY A 203 -6.37 14.09 -20.33
N ASP A 204 -5.63 15.03 -19.75
CA ASP A 204 -5.55 15.22 -18.29
C ASP A 204 -6.67 16.14 -17.75
N SER A 205 -7.59 16.61 -18.60
CA SER A 205 -8.76 17.38 -18.17
C SER A 205 -10.00 16.50 -18.12
N VAL A 206 -10.77 16.61 -17.04
CA VAL A 206 -12.00 15.87 -16.83
C VAL A 206 -13.14 16.82 -16.48
N THR A 207 -14.34 16.54 -16.97
CA THR A 207 -15.56 17.20 -16.49
C THR A 207 -16.28 16.24 -15.56
N VAL A 208 -16.65 16.71 -14.38
CA VAL A 208 -17.41 15.95 -13.40
C VAL A 208 -18.74 16.64 -13.14
N ARG A 209 -19.77 15.85 -12.85
CA ARG A 209 -21.02 16.31 -12.25
C ARG A 209 -21.06 15.91 -10.78
N TYR A 210 -21.18 16.89 -9.89
CA TYR A 210 -21.28 16.63 -8.44
C TYR A 210 -22.67 16.14 -8.07
N ASP A 211 -22.74 15.12 -7.22
CA ASP A 211 -24.01 14.58 -6.73
C ASP A 211 -24.71 15.51 -5.74
N SER A 212 -23.96 16.43 -5.12
CA SER A 212 -24.46 17.30 -4.05
C SER A 212 -25.40 18.39 -4.58
N ASP A 213 -25.07 18.96 -5.74
CA ASP A 213 -25.76 20.12 -6.31
C ASP A 213 -26.01 20.02 -7.83
N GLU A 214 -25.67 18.89 -8.44
CA GLU A 214 -25.82 18.62 -9.88
C GLU A 214 -25.04 19.61 -10.78
N THR A 215 -24.05 20.32 -10.23
CA THR A 215 -23.20 21.23 -10.99
C THR A 215 -22.10 20.46 -11.72
N ASP A 216 -21.75 20.98 -12.90
CA ASP A 216 -20.65 20.47 -13.72
C ASP A 216 -19.42 21.36 -13.55
N ASP A 217 -18.25 20.78 -13.22
CA ASP A 217 -16.96 21.48 -13.25
C ASP A 217 -15.97 20.73 -14.14
N THR A 218 -15.14 21.49 -14.85
CA THR A 218 -13.96 20.97 -15.56
C THR A 218 -12.72 21.20 -14.72
N LEU A 219 -12.01 20.13 -14.42
CA LEU A 219 -10.85 20.07 -13.53
C LEU A 219 -9.73 19.22 -14.12
N ASP A 220 -8.54 19.38 -13.55
CA ASP A 220 -7.40 18.52 -13.87
C ASP A 220 -7.59 17.16 -13.17
N ILE A 221 -7.15 16.09 -13.80
CA ILE A 221 -7.21 14.72 -13.29
C ILE A 221 -6.59 14.58 -11.89
N ALA A 222 -5.60 15.40 -11.52
CA ALA A 222 -5.02 15.46 -10.18
C ALA A 222 -6.04 15.80 -9.05
N TYR A 223 -7.25 16.22 -9.40
CA TYR A 223 -8.31 16.59 -8.47
C TYR A 223 -9.32 15.46 -8.25
N ILE A 224 -9.16 14.32 -8.92
CA ILE A 224 -10.03 13.17 -8.73
C ILE A 224 -9.32 12.02 -8.02
N ARG A 225 -10.13 11.20 -7.37
CA ARG A 225 -9.77 9.87 -6.88
C ARG A 225 -10.87 8.88 -7.21
N LEU A 226 -10.49 7.63 -7.42
CA LEU A 226 -11.43 6.56 -7.79
C LEU A 226 -11.60 5.59 -6.62
N PRO A 227 -12.83 5.18 -6.27
CA PRO A 227 -13.03 4.07 -5.35
C PRO A 227 -12.35 2.81 -5.88
N ARG A 228 -11.54 2.16 -5.03
CA ARG A 228 -10.74 0.98 -5.41
C ARG A 228 -11.58 -0.19 -5.93
N GLU A 229 -12.82 -0.31 -5.47
CA GLU A 229 -13.76 -1.35 -5.89
C GLU A 229 -14.16 -1.28 -7.37
N GLN A 230 -13.90 -0.15 -8.05
CA GLN A 230 -14.27 0.05 -9.46
C GLN A 230 -13.15 -0.27 -10.45
N ALA A 231 -11.94 -0.50 -9.95
CA ALA A 231 -10.73 -0.75 -10.75
C ALA A 231 -10.32 -2.24 -10.79
N MET A 232 -11.03 -3.12 -10.07
CA MET A 232 -10.83 -4.58 -10.07
C MET A 232 -11.85 -5.28 -10.96
#